data_AF-A0A0J1CZP6-F1
#
_entry.id   AF-A0A0J1CZP6-F1
#
_cell.length_a   1.000
_cell.length_b   1.000
_cell.length_c   1.000
_cell.angle_alpha   90.00
_cell.angle_beta   90.00
_cell.angle_gamma   90.00
#
_symmetry.space_group_name_H-M   'P 1'
#
loop_
_entity.id
_entity.type
_entity.pdbx_description
1 polymer ?
#
loop_
_entity_poly.entity_id
_entity_poly.type
_entity_poly.pdbx_seq_one_letter_code
_entity_poly.pdbx_strand_id
1 'polypeptide(L)'
;MKKIVGALALPLFLLQACAQFHNADAGQPEVETATSASVASIVQCLTDEAQKHNATFKKTPIPQGTMLEFGDSNVIKVRFDNGETSYRFYPGERHLSNLWLEGASKKCAP
;
A
#
# COMPACT_ATOMS: atom_id res chain seq x y z
N MET A 1 -56.64 -5.19 14.17
CA MET A 1 -55.35 -5.85 13.83
C MET A 1 -54.27 -4.79 13.81
N LYS A 2 -53.52 -4.64 14.91
CA LYS A 2 -52.38 -3.72 15.05
C LYS A 2 -51.20 -4.58 15.50
N LYS A 3 -49.99 -4.18 15.08
CA LYS A 3 -48.67 -4.60 15.58
C LYS A 3 -47.93 -5.69 14.81
N ILE A 4 -47.49 -5.41 13.56
CA ILE A 4 -46.23 -5.96 13.04
C ILE A 4 -45.63 -4.96 12.03
N VAL A 5 -44.94 -3.91 12.50
CA VAL A 5 -44.14 -3.01 11.60
C VAL A 5 -42.77 -2.67 12.21
N GLY A 6 -42.42 -3.14 13.41
CA GLY A 6 -41.24 -2.64 14.14
C GLY A 6 -39.95 -3.45 14.04
N ALA A 7 -39.93 -4.62 13.40
CA ALA A 7 -38.84 -5.59 13.59
C ALA A 7 -37.67 -5.49 12.60
N LEU A 8 -37.77 -4.68 11.53
CA LEU A 8 -36.77 -4.61 10.46
C LEU A 8 -35.80 -3.43 10.53
N ALA A 9 -35.96 -2.51 11.51
CA ALA A 9 -35.10 -1.34 11.62
C ALA A 9 -33.79 -1.61 12.39
N LEU A 10 -33.78 -2.55 13.35
CA LEU A 10 -32.60 -2.88 14.15
C LEU A 10 -31.38 -3.43 13.38
N PRO A 11 -31.51 -4.29 12.36
CA PRO A 11 -30.33 -4.80 11.65
C PRO A 11 -29.66 -3.74 10.76
N LEU A 12 -30.38 -2.70 10.33
CA LEU A 12 -29.83 -1.62 9.51
C LEU A 12 -28.98 -0.64 10.31
N PHE A 13 -29.29 -0.41 11.59
CA PHE A 13 -28.48 0.44 12.48
C PHE A 13 -27.15 -0.22 12.89
N LEU A 14 -27.12 -1.55 13.03
CA LEU A 14 -25.90 -2.28 13.41
C LEU A 14 -24.88 -2.37 12.26
N LEU A 15 -25.33 -2.29 11.00
CA LEU A 15 -24.44 -2.28 9.82
C LEU A 15 -23.70 -0.94 9.65
N GLN A 16 -24.21 0.17 10.20
CA GLN A 16 -23.52 1.47 10.11
C GLN A 16 -22.36 1.61 11.11
N ALA A 17 -22.36 0.84 12.21
CA ALA A 17 -21.28 0.87 13.20
C ALA A 17 -19.96 0.28 12.65
N CYS A 18 -20.02 -0.68 11.72
CA CYS A 18 -18.81 -1.28 11.12
C CYS A 18 -18.11 -0.33 10.13
N ALA A 19 -18.79 0.70 9.61
CA ALA A 19 -18.18 1.67 8.70
C ALA A 19 -17.33 2.74 9.42
N GLN A 20 -17.38 2.82 10.75
CA GLN A 20 -16.69 3.85 11.53
C GLN A 20 -15.25 3.50 11.91
N PHE A 21 -14.76 2.29 11.59
CA PHE A 21 -13.35 1.93 11.76
C PHE A 21 -12.47 2.34 10.57
N HIS A 22 -12.77 3.51 9.98
CA HIS A 22 -11.85 4.15 9.04
C HIS A 22 -10.81 4.91 9.88
N ASN A 23 -9.66 4.26 10.12
CA ASN A 23 -8.54 4.92 10.76
C ASN A 23 -7.97 5.93 9.76
N ALA A 24 -8.29 7.22 9.94
CA ALA A 24 -7.90 8.29 9.02
C ALA A 24 -6.37 8.50 8.95
N ASP A 25 -5.63 7.93 9.90
CA ASP A 25 -4.17 7.93 9.95
C ASP A 25 -3.55 6.61 9.48
N ALA A 26 -4.37 5.59 9.21
CA ALA A 26 -3.88 4.44 8.46
C ALA A 26 -3.61 4.92 7.02
N GLY A 27 -2.37 4.79 6.57
CA GLY A 27 -2.01 5.03 5.17
C GLY A 27 -2.92 4.26 4.20
N GLN A 28 -2.86 4.61 2.91
CA GLN A 28 -3.63 3.92 1.86
C GLN A 28 -3.52 2.38 2.03
N PRO A 29 -4.62 1.62 1.82
CA PRO A 29 -4.61 0.15 1.95
C PRO A 29 -3.50 -0.46 1.09
N GLU A 30 -2.98 -1.63 1.50
CA GLU A 30 -1.93 -2.35 0.76
C GLU A 30 -2.23 -2.35 -0.75
N VAL A 31 -1.40 -1.65 -1.53
CA VAL A 31 -1.53 -1.64 -2.99
C VAL A 31 -0.56 -2.67 -3.55
N GLU A 32 -1.12 -3.76 -4.07
CA GLU A 32 -0.39 -4.70 -4.93
C GLU A 32 -0.72 -4.40 -6.39
N THR A 33 0.30 -4.02 -7.15
CA THR A 33 0.18 -3.83 -8.60
C THR A 33 1.03 -4.90 -9.29
N ALA A 34 0.45 -5.57 -10.28
CA ALA A 34 1.16 -6.48 -11.16
C ALA A 34 1.54 -5.74 -12.45
N THR A 35 2.79 -5.91 -12.89
CA THR A 35 3.32 -5.24 -14.08
C THR A 35 4.28 -6.17 -14.83
N SER A 36 4.42 -5.95 -16.15
CA SER A 36 5.37 -6.66 -17.00
C SER A 36 6.79 -6.10 -16.90
N ALA A 37 6.97 -4.96 -16.21
CA ALA A 37 8.28 -4.40 -15.93
C ALA A 37 9.13 -5.38 -15.09
N SER A 38 10.43 -5.44 -15.36
CA SER A 38 11.33 -6.27 -14.57
C SER A 38 11.48 -5.73 -13.14
N VAL A 39 11.79 -6.61 -12.17
CA VAL A 39 12.15 -6.19 -10.81
C VAL A 39 13.25 -5.12 -10.83
N ALA A 40 14.29 -5.32 -11.64
CA ALA A 40 15.42 -4.39 -11.74
C ALA A 40 14.99 -2.99 -12.18
N SER A 41 14.14 -2.88 -13.21
CA SER A 41 13.63 -1.58 -13.69
C SER A 41 12.78 -0.87 -12.65
N ILE A 42 11.91 -1.59 -11.93
CA ILE A 42 11.08 -1.00 -10.88
C ILE A 42 11.96 -0.50 -9.73
N VAL A 43 12.91 -1.31 -9.27
CA VAL A 43 13.85 -0.95 -8.21
C VAL A 43 14.71 0.25 -8.61
N GLN A 44 15.14 0.32 -9.88
CA GLN A 44 15.87 1.48 -10.38
C GLN A 44 15.01 2.74 -10.36
N CYS A 45 13.76 2.68 -10.86
CA CYS A 45 12.85 3.81 -10.81
C CYS A 45 12.63 4.31 -9.37
N LEU A 46 12.43 3.41 -8.41
CA LEU A 46 12.27 3.78 -7.00
C LEU A 46 13.53 4.41 -6.41
N THR A 47 14.71 3.95 -6.84
CA THR A 47 15.99 4.52 -6.44
C THR A 47 16.12 5.96 -6.96
N ASP A 48 15.72 6.20 -8.22
CA ASP A 48 15.76 7.52 -8.84
C ASP A 48 14.77 8.49 -8.19
N GLU A 49 13.57 8.03 -7.81
CA GLU A 49 12.61 8.84 -7.05
C GLU A 49 13.12 9.14 -5.65
N ALA A 50 13.66 8.15 -4.93
CA ALA A 50 14.26 8.37 -3.61
C ALA A 50 15.37 9.43 -3.65
N GLN A 51 16.21 9.41 -4.69
CA GLN A 51 17.24 10.43 -4.88
C GLN A 51 16.66 11.84 -5.06
N LYS A 52 15.58 12.00 -5.83
CA LYS A 52 14.90 13.32 -6.01
C LYS A 52 14.35 13.87 -4.71
N HIS A 53 13.97 12.99 -3.79
CA HIS A 53 13.41 13.35 -2.49
C HIS A 53 14.45 13.34 -1.35
N ASN A 54 15.74 13.13 -1.65
CA ASN A 54 16.81 12.96 -0.66
C ASN A 54 16.49 11.87 0.39
N ALA A 55 15.74 10.85 0.00
CA ALA A 55 15.35 9.75 0.86
C ALA A 55 16.40 8.64 0.83
N THR A 56 16.71 8.08 2.00
CA THR A 56 17.56 6.90 2.13
C THR A 56 16.70 5.68 2.41
N PHE A 57 17.17 4.51 1.96
CA PHE A 57 16.52 3.24 2.22
C PHE A 57 17.55 2.13 2.31
N LYS A 58 17.20 1.08 3.04
CA LYS A 58 17.96 -0.18 3.04
C LYS A 58 17.40 -1.07 1.93
N LYS A 59 18.30 -1.58 1.08
CA LYS A 59 17.97 -2.53 0.01
C LYS A 59 18.31 -3.94 0.47
N THR A 60 17.29 -4.77 0.66
CA THR A 60 17.44 -6.16 1.10
C THR A 60 17.04 -7.11 -0.03
N PRO A 61 17.94 -7.98 -0.50
CA PRO A 61 17.56 -9.01 -1.48
C PRO A 61 16.57 -9.99 -0.84
N ILE A 62 15.58 -10.41 -1.61
CA ILE A 62 14.61 -11.43 -1.22
C ILE A 62 14.49 -12.47 -2.34
N PRO A 63 13.95 -13.67 -2.07
CA PRO A 63 13.64 -14.61 -3.14
C PRO A 63 12.84 -13.91 -4.23
N GLN A 64 13.31 -14.07 -5.47
CA GLN A 64 12.67 -13.53 -6.67
C GLN A 64 12.55 -11.99 -6.72
N GLY A 65 13.27 -11.25 -5.89
CA GLY A 65 13.30 -9.80 -6.04
C GLY A 65 14.04 -9.01 -4.95
N THR A 66 13.46 -7.89 -4.54
CA THR A 66 14.09 -6.93 -3.63
C THR A 66 13.07 -6.24 -2.73
N MET A 67 13.46 -6.00 -1.49
CA MET A 67 12.74 -5.18 -0.52
C MET A 67 13.49 -3.87 -0.28
N LEU A 68 12.77 -2.74 -0.27
CA LEU A 68 13.28 -1.41 0.02
C LEU A 68 12.64 -0.93 1.32
N GLU A 69 13.46 -0.70 2.35
CA GLU A 69 13.03 -0.34 3.70
C GLU A 69 13.39 1.12 3.98
N PHE A 70 12.39 2.00 4.11
CA PHE A 70 12.53 3.43 4.37
C PHE A 70 12.41 3.72 5.88
N GLY A 71 13.27 3.09 6.68
CA GLY A 71 13.24 3.23 8.14
C GLY A 71 11.98 2.63 8.78
N ASP A 72 11.40 3.34 9.75
CA ASP A 72 10.10 3.05 10.35
C ASP A 72 8.91 3.48 9.47
N SER A 73 9.18 4.17 8.36
CA SER A 73 8.16 4.79 7.53
C SER A 73 7.40 3.80 6.65
N ASN A 74 8.11 3.08 5.78
CA ASN A 74 7.48 2.27 4.74
C ASN A 74 8.40 1.13 4.29
N VAL A 75 7.80 0.03 3.85
CA VAL A 75 8.51 -1.06 3.18
C VAL A 75 7.89 -1.30 1.81
N ILE A 76 8.71 -1.33 0.77
CA ILE A 76 8.28 -1.69 -0.59
C ILE A 76 8.89 -3.03 -0.95
N LYS A 77 8.04 -4.00 -1.32
CA LYS A 77 8.46 -5.30 -1.81
C LYS A 77 8.21 -5.39 -3.32
N VAL A 78 9.27 -5.62 -4.08
CA VAL A 78 9.20 -5.87 -5.52
C VAL A 78 9.66 -7.29 -5.79
N ARG A 79 8.82 -8.14 -6.38
CA ARG A 79 9.12 -9.56 -6.63
C ARG A 79 8.56 -10.00 -7.98
N PHE A 80 9.24 -10.92 -8.63
CA PHE A 80 8.73 -11.61 -9.82
C PHE A 80 8.20 -12.99 -9.42
N ASP A 81 6.88 -13.18 -9.48
CA ASP A 81 6.27 -14.48 -9.26
C ASP A 81 5.12 -14.72 -10.23
N ASN A 82 4.82 -16.00 -10.50
CA ASN A 82 3.69 -16.40 -11.36
C ASN A 82 3.66 -15.75 -12.76
N GLY A 83 4.82 -15.34 -13.30
CA GLY A 83 4.94 -14.75 -14.63
C GLY A 83 4.87 -13.21 -14.66
N GLU A 84 4.68 -12.55 -13.52
CA GLU A 84 4.54 -11.10 -13.43
C GLU A 84 5.39 -10.52 -12.28
N THR A 85 5.69 -9.22 -12.36
CA THR A 85 6.33 -8.52 -11.25
C THR A 85 5.28 -7.84 -10.38
N SER A 86 5.19 -8.21 -9.10
CA SER A 86 4.36 -7.51 -8.13
C SER A 86 5.15 -6.41 -7.43
N TYR A 87 4.58 -5.22 -7.36
CA TYR A 87 4.96 -4.14 -6.45
C TYR A 87 3.99 -4.13 -5.28
N ARG A 88 4.48 -4.24 -4.04
CA ARG A 88 3.64 -4.20 -2.83
C ARG A 88 4.18 -3.18 -1.84
N PHE A 89 3.32 -2.24 -1.44
CA PHE A 89 3.64 -1.19 -0.46
C PHE A 89 3.03 -1.51 0.90
N TYR A 90 3.88 -1.55 1.93
CA TYR A 90 3.49 -1.70 3.32
C TYR A 90 3.65 -0.35 4.04
N PRO A 91 2.57 0.23 4.56
CA PRO A 91 2.64 1.45 5.37
C PRO A 91 3.26 1.15 6.75
N GLY A 92 4.06 2.09 7.24
CA GLY A 92 4.55 2.17 8.62
C GLY A 92 4.20 3.54 9.22
N GLU A 93 5.09 4.13 10.01
CA GLU A 93 4.88 5.46 10.58
C GLU A 93 4.80 6.54 9.50
N ARG A 94 3.81 7.42 9.60
CA ARG A 94 3.54 8.41 8.56
C ARG A 94 4.50 9.59 8.68
N HIS A 95 5.55 9.60 7.86
CA HIS A 95 6.48 10.73 7.74
C HIS A 95 6.13 11.63 6.57
N LEU A 96 6.00 12.95 6.81
CA LEU A 96 5.71 13.93 5.76
C LEU A 96 6.76 13.93 4.63
N SER A 97 8.01 13.62 4.96
CA SER A 97 9.12 13.50 4.01
C SER A 97 8.97 12.32 3.04
N ASN A 98 8.09 11.35 3.33
CA ASN A 98 7.92 10.11 2.57
C ASN A 98 6.58 9.99 1.86
N LEU A 99 5.73 11.04 1.89
CA LEU A 99 4.44 11.06 1.19
C LEU A 99 4.55 10.83 -0.32
N TRP A 100 5.71 11.11 -0.91
CA TRP A 100 5.98 10.88 -2.33
C TRP A 100 5.94 9.39 -2.71
N LEU A 101 6.17 8.47 -1.76
CA LEU A 101 6.13 7.02 -2.01
C LEU A 101 4.74 6.54 -2.47
N GLU A 102 3.67 7.20 -2.02
CA GLU A 102 2.31 6.90 -2.45
C GLU A 102 2.15 7.13 -3.97
N GLY A 103 2.78 8.18 -4.50
CA GLY A 103 2.81 8.49 -5.93
C GLY A 103 3.80 7.65 -6.75
N ALA A 104 4.90 7.20 -6.12
CA ALA A 104 5.93 6.41 -6.79
C ALA A 104 5.40 5.08 -7.33
N SER A 105 4.40 4.47 -6.67
CA SER A 105 3.74 3.23 -7.12
C SER A 105 3.20 3.35 -8.56
N LYS A 106 2.42 4.41 -8.83
CA LYS A 106 1.79 4.69 -10.13
C LYS A 106 2.80 4.97 -11.25
N LYS A 107 4.01 5.39 -10.88
CA LYS A 107 5.06 5.76 -11.82
C LYS A 107 6.00 4.59 -12.11
N CYS A 108 6.43 3.89 -11.07
CA CYS A 108 7.46 2.86 -11.15
C CYS A 108 6.90 1.46 -11.41
N ALA A 109 5.61 1.24 -11.12
CA ALA A 109 4.92 -0.01 -11.41
C ALA A 109 3.49 0.30 -11.91
N PRO A 110 3.33 0.92 -13.09
CA PRO A 110 2.04 1.13 -13.71
C PRO A 110 1.42 -0.18 -14.22
#